data_AF-A0A6A4TA69-F1
#
_entry.id   AF-A0A6A4TA69-F1
#
_cell.length_a   1.000
_cell.length_b   1.000
_cell.length_c   1.000
_cell.angle_alpha   90.00
_cell.angle_beta   90.00
_cell.angle_gamma   90.00
#
_symmetry.space_group_name_H-M   'P 1'
#
loop_
_entity.id
_entity.type
_entity.pdbx_description
1 polymer ?
#
loop_
_entity_poly.entity_id
_entity_poly.type
_entity_poly.pdbx_seq_one_letter_code
_entity_poly.pdbx_strand_id
1 'polypeptide(L)'
;MACRTNTEPPHQSFRLPVLSEEGDESALHVSDPDPGVPDATLRVEAESFYVNRQCLARQSPYFRALFFGSGVESKQRRVEIKGVGMQPFRVLMEHSRTCRLVLDRENVLGILVTADFLQLERARLLCCKFLERELHLSNCLGMMAYAWQLGCTQLYAAARQVTLTHFSAIIAEEDFLSLSKEAVADLLASDDLAINKDDLALEAILRWVSFDHKREEHFLELIELLRPESLSLPFITQLLTRMKSSDPRAKLIYKMNEHYPASWSVGRSLRRTRARDTLFVLGGPHDQEQQALYQFHPPSGRWQSCAPLQRKNLTQYSVAAVGDNVVVTGGFCRDVLWFSVDWVRIYECGNQRWVDAPALQKSRHSHCSIGLGSALYVLGGSMDEGLVADVERLVLGSEEGWEGVSPMVRAVERAAAAALGLCIYVACGLDENGEAFGGIQRYVVKEDQWDVVSYSPFPRYDLVATELNGALYLFGGQSLRFDVETDEWTVLEEESLDRKFFCGCTTVSGQMYLVSERKSTRAFPNMVLVDPYIDTCIEVDDAIPCPVPLRGCVTMRMVM
;
A
#
# COMPACT_ATOMS: atom_id res chain seq x y z
N MET A 1 6.93 -31.71 22.99
CA MET A 1 6.37 -31.79 24.37
C MET A 1 7.13 -30.83 25.27
N ALA A 2 6.54 -29.68 25.56
CA ALA A 2 6.69 -28.88 26.79
C ALA A 2 5.86 -27.59 26.60
N CYS A 3 4.74 -27.49 27.32
CA CYS A 3 3.89 -26.30 27.36
C CYS A 3 4.64 -25.13 28.00
N ARG A 4 4.52 -23.93 27.42
CA ARG A 4 4.81 -22.66 28.09
C ARG A 4 3.64 -21.68 27.86
N THR A 5 2.80 -21.63 28.88
CA THR A 5 2.11 -20.48 29.48
C THR A 5 1.84 -19.25 28.60
N ASN A 6 0.54 -19.04 28.33
CA ASN A 6 -0.06 -17.78 27.91
C ASN A 6 0.32 -16.65 28.87
N THR A 7 1.00 -15.63 28.34
CA THR A 7 1.03 -14.28 28.90
C THR A 7 0.38 -13.38 27.87
N GLU A 8 -0.80 -12.85 28.18
CA GLU A 8 -1.48 -11.80 27.41
C GLU A 8 -0.57 -10.56 27.30
N PRO A 9 -0.44 -9.94 26.11
CA PRO A 9 0.23 -8.65 26.01
C PRO A 9 -0.67 -7.53 26.56
N PRO A 10 -0.10 -6.43 27.10
CA PRO A 10 -0.87 -5.37 27.72
C PRO A 10 -1.62 -4.53 26.66
N HIS A 11 -2.91 -4.31 26.88
CA HIS A 11 -3.70 -3.33 26.14
C HIS A 11 -3.11 -1.91 26.31
N GLN A 12 -2.50 -1.36 25.26
CA GLN A 12 -2.04 0.02 25.25
C GLN A 12 -3.15 0.94 24.72
N SER A 13 -3.70 1.77 25.61
CA SER A 13 -4.59 2.87 25.22
C SER A 13 -3.79 4.15 25.02
N PHE A 14 -3.76 4.68 23.80
CA PHE A 14 -3.18 5.99 23.52
C PHE A 14 -4.28 7.06 23.58
N ARG A 15 -4.01 8.15 24.32
CA ARG A 15 -4.83 9.37 24.33
C ARG A 15 -4.20 10.37 23.37
N LEU A 16 -4.97 10.84 22.39
CA LEU A 16 -4.64 12.03 21.60
C LEU A 16 -5.39 13.26 22.16
N PRO A 17 -4.78 14.46 22.13
CA PRO A 17 -5.45 15.70 22.48
C PRO A 17 -6.29 16.20 21.31
N VAL A 18 -7.52 16.63 21.59
CA VAL A 18 -8.44 17.24 20.62
C VAL A 18 -7.93 18.64 20.27
N LEU A 19 -7.65 18.89 18.99
CA LEU A 19 -7.44 20.23 18.45
C LEU A 19 -8.80 20.90 18.23
N SER A 20 -8.98 22.06 18.87
CA SER A 20 -10.14 22.93 18.71
C SER A 20 -10.01 23.76 17.43
N GLU A 21 -10.90 23.56 16.47
CA GLU A 21 -11.11 24.50 15.37
C GLU A 21 -11.97 25.67 15.88
N GLU A 22 -11.38 26.87 15.96
CA GLU A 22 -12.14 28.13 16.11
C GLU A 22 -12.47 28.69 14.72
N GLY A 23 -13.75 28.98 14.46
CA GLY A 23 -14.20 29.55 13.19
C GLY A 23 -15.68 29.92 13.14
N ASP A 24 -15.97 31.13 13.63
CA ASP A 24 -17.07 32.07 13.32
C ASP A 24 -18.54 31.71 13.64
N GLU A 25 -19.02 32.23 14.77
CA GLU A 25 -20.44 32.35 15.13
C GLU A 25 -21.05 33.65 14.57
N SER A 26 -22.10 33.52 13.76
CA SER A 26 -23.16 34.53 13.79
C SER A 26 -24.56 33.96 13.51
N ALA A 27 -25.47 34.29 14.43
CA ALA A 27 -26.93 34.27 14.35
C ALA A 27 -27.69 32.92 14.46
N LEU A 28 -28.00 32.52 15.70
CA LEU A 28 -29.36 32.44 16.27
C LEU A 28 -29.29 31.74 17.64
N HIS A 29 -29.46 32.50 18.73
CA HIS A 29 -29.56 31.96 20.09
C HIS A 29 -30.78 31.03 20.23
N VAL A 30 -30.54 29.74 20.05
CA VAL A 30 -31.25 28.68 20.75
C VAL A 30 -30.27 28.18 21.81
N SER A 31 -30.65 28.25 23.08
CA SER A 31 -29.85 27.73 24.18
C SER A 31 -29.45 26.28 23.89
N ASP A 32 -28.16 26.05 23.60
CA ASP A 32 -27.65 24.71 23.33
C ASP A 32 -27.76 23.88 24.62
N PRO A 33 -28.50 22.76 24.62
CA PRO A 33 -28.57 21.89 25.79
C PRO A 33 -27.20 21.25 26.03
N ASP A 34 -26.80 21.18 27.30
CA ASP A 34 -25.55 20.59 27.78
C ASP A 34 -25.27 19.21 27.10
N PRO A 35 -24.15 19.03 26.39
CA PRO A 35 -23.85 17.83 25.59
C PRO A 35 -23.82 16.51 26.40
N GLY A 36 -23.81 16.59 27.73
CA GLY A 36 -23.84 15.44 28.63
C GLY A 36 -25.23 14.91 29.01
N VAL A 37 -26.31 15.68 28.79
CA VAL A 37 -27.65 15.31 29.27
C VAL A 37 -28.40 14.50 28.22
N PRO A 38 -28.85 13.26 28.54
CA PRO A 38 -29.65 12.46 27.61
C PRO A 38 -31.08 13.03 27.50
N ASP A 39 -31.51 13.33 26.28
CA ASP A 39 -32.83 13.87 25.95
C ASP A 39 -33.75 12.86 25.23
N ALA A 40 -33.21 11.69 24.86
CA ALA A 40 -33.96 10.58 24.26
C ALA A 40 -33.54 9.21 24.81
N THR A 41 -34.42 8.24 24.62
CA THR A 41 -34.15 6.82 24.90
C THR A 41 -34.36 6.00 23.64
N LEU A 42 -33.30 5.30 23.21
CA LEU A 42 -33.37 4.34 22.12
C LEU A 42 -33.57 2.94 22.71
N ARG A 43 -34.53 2.18 22.18
CA ARG A 43 -34.75 0.79 22.55
C ARG A 43 -34.29 -0.12 21.42
N VAL A 44 -33.38 -1.05 21.74
CA VAL A 44 -32.94 -2.12 20.84
C VAL A 44 -33.16 -3.43 21.57
N GLU A 45 -33.94 -4.31 20.97
CA GLU A 45 -34.39 -5.56 21.62
C GLU A 45 -34.99 -5.28 23.01
N ALA A 46 -34.40 -5.84 24.07
CA ALA A 46 -34.84 -5.67 25.46
C ALA A 46 -34.16 -4.50 26.20
N GLU A 47 -33.17 -3.85 25.59
CA GLU A 47 -32.33 -2.85 26.26
C GLU A 47 -32.65 -1.41 25.87
N SER A 48 -32.40 -0.49 26.80
CA SER A 48 -32.66 0.95 26.65
C SER A 48 -31.38 1.75 26.79
N PHE A 49 -31.09 2.58 25.79
CA PHE A 49 -29.91 3.42 25.69
C PHE A 49 -30.32 4.89 25.83
N TYR A 50 -29.67 5.60 26.77
CA TYR A 50 -29.92 7.02 27.01
C TYR A 50 -28.94 7.85 26.19
N VAL A 51 -29.49 8.64 25.26
CA VAL A 51 -28.69 9.33 24.23
C VAL A 51 -29.06 10.81 24.16
N ASN A 52 -28.12 11.59 23.62
CA ASN A 52 -28.36 12.98 23.25
C ASN A 52 -28.61 13.05 21.73
N ARG A 53 -29.77 13.57 21.33
CA ARG A 53 -30.21 13.62 19.92
C ARG A 53 -29.27 14.40 19.03
N GLN A 54 -28.82 15.58 19.50
CA GLN A 54 -27.92 16.43 18.72
C GLN A 54 -26.55 15.76 18.52
N CYS A 55 -26.00 15.14 19.56
CA CYS A 55 -24.72 14.44 19.48
C CYS A 55 -24.73 13.33 18.42
N LEU A 56 -25.76 12.46 18.45
CA LEU A 56 -25.89 11.39 17.45
C LEU A 56 -26.19 11.92 16.04
N ALA A 57 -27.04 12.95 15.92
CA ALA A 57 -27.36 13.53 14.62
C ALA A 57 -26.19 14.26 13.94
N ARG A 58 -25.21 14.75 14.71
CA ARG A 58 -23.96 15.30 14.17
C ARG A 58 -23.06 14.20 13.58
N GLN A 59 -23.12 12.99 14.12
CA GLN A 59 -22.25 11.87 13.74
C GLN A 59 -22.89 10.91 12.73
N SER A 60 -24.21 10.97 12.53
CA SER A 60 -24.97 10.01 11.72
C SER A 60 -26.14 10.68 11.00
N PRO A 61 -26.19 10.62 9.66
CA PRO A 61 -27.33 11.10 8.89
C PRO A 61 -28.62 10.30 9.19
N TYR A 62 -28.52 9.01 9.54
CA TYR A 62 -29.65 8.21 10.02
C TYR A 62 -30.28 8.84 11.26
N PHE A 63 -29.49 9.13 12.30
CA PHE A 63 -29.99 9.75 13.53
C PHE A 63 -30.45 11.19 13.31
N ARG A 64 -29.83 11.92 12.39
CA ARG A 64 -30.31 13.24 11.97
C ARG A 64 -31.72 13.16 11.37
N ALA A 65 -31.95 12.22 10.46
CA ALA A 65 -33.28 11.99 9.89
C ALA A 65 -34.28 11.50 10.94
N LEU A 66 -33.86 10.62 11.85
CA LEU A 66 -34.71 10.06 12.90
C LEU A 66 -35.20 11.13 13.89
N PHE A 67 -34.29 11.99 14.38
CA PHE A 67 -34.60 12.95 15.43
C PHE A 67 -35.07 14.31 14.92
N PHE A 68 -34.58 14.75 13.76
CA PHE A 68 -34.83 16.09 13.22
C PHE A 68 -35.51 16.07 11.84
N GLY A 69 -35.85 14.89 11.31
CA GLY A 69 -36.70 14.76 10.13
C GLY A 69 -38.18 14.96 10.45
N SER A 70 -39.02 14.84 9.42
CA SER A 70 -40.48 15.00 9.53
C SER A 70 -41.22 13.74 10.01
N GLY A 71 -40.50 12.71 10.45
CA GLY A 71 -41.06 11.43 10.90
C GLY A 71 -41.80 11.52 12.25
N VAL A 72 -42.59 10.50 12.59
CA VAL A 72 -43.35 10.46 13.85
C VAL A 72 -42.41 10.29 15.05
N GLU A 73 -41.30 9.58 14.83
CA GLU A 73 -40.23 9.28 15.78
C GLU A 73 -39.55 10.55 16.30
N SER A 74 -39.47 11.62 15.48
CA SER A 74 -38.89 12.92 15.88
C SER A 74 -39.58 13.51 17.12
N LYS A 75 -40.88 13.23 17.29
CA LYS A 75 -41.72 13.71 18.39
C LYS A 75 -41.72 12.76 19.60
N GLN A 76 -41.13 11.57 19.49
CA GLN A 76 -41.17 10.55 20.55
C GLN A 76 -39.91 10.58 21.41
N ARG A 77 -40.08 10.61 22.74
CA ARG A 77 -38.94 10.52 23.67
C ARG A 77 -38.31 9.12 23.71
N ARG A 78 -39.09 8.08 23.39
CA ARG A 78 -38.67 6.68 23.31
C ARG A 78 -38.84 6.19 21.89
N VAL A 79 -37.76 5.80 21.23
CA VAL A 79 -37.76 5.31 19.84
C VAL A 79 -37.22 3.90 19.82
N GLU A 80 -37.91 2.99 19.13
CA GLU A 80 -37.48 1.61 18.95
C GLU A 80 -36.72 1.46 17.62
N ILE A 81 -35.49 0.93 17.68
CA ILE A 81 -34.68 0.64 16.50
C ILE A 81 -34.74 -0.86 16.25
N LYS A 82 -35.10 -1.23 15.02
CA LYS A 82 -35.26 -2.62 14.57
C LYS A 82 -34.21 -2.93 13.50
N GLY A 83 -33.83 -4.21 13.39
CA GLY A 83 -32.89 -4.69 12.36
C GLY A 83 -31.41 -4.58 12.74
N VAL A 84 -31.09 -4.24 13.99
CA VAL A 84 -29.72 -4.17 14.51
C VAL A 84 -29.57 -5.08 15.73
N GLY A 85 -28.40 -5.71 15.87
CA GLY A 85 -28.08 -6.53 17.03
C GLY A 85 -27.73 -5.69 18.26
N MET A 86 -28.14 -6.14 19.45
CA MET A 86 -27.92 -5.40 20.69
C MET A 86 -26.43 -5.14 21.02
N GLN A 87 -25.54 -6.12 20.83
CA GLN A 87 -24.11 -5.95 21.17
C GLN A 87 -23.39 -4.94 20.25
N PRO A 88 -23.45 -5.05 18.90
CA PRO A 88 -22.88 -4.03 18.01
C PRO A 88 -23.43 -2.63 18.28
N PHE A 89 -24.73 -2.52 18.53
CA PHE A 89 -25.37 -1.23 18.82
C PHE A 89 -24.81 -0.60 20.10
N ARG A 90 -24.67 -1.39 21.17
CA ARG A 90 -24.09 -0.93 22.44
C ARG A 90 -22.68 -0.36 22.25
N VAL A 91 -21.82 -1.10 21.55
CA VAL A 91 -20.43 -0.67 21.28
C VAL A 91 -20.41 0.64 20.49
N LEU A 92 -21.27 0.80 19.49
CA LEU A 92 -21.37 2.03 18.72
C LEU A 92 -21.91 3.21 19.55
N MET A 93 -22.84 2.97 20.47
CA MET A 93 -23.32 4.02 21.39
C MET A 93 -22.22 4.44 22.37
N GLU A 94 -21.42 3.50 22.88
CA GLU A 94 -20.26 3.83 23.72
C GLU A 94 -19.18 4.59 22.95
N HIS A 95 -18.92 4.20 21.70
CA HIS A 95 -18.02 4.92 20.80
C HIS A 95 -18.50 6.35 20.57
N SER A 96 -19.80 6.56 20.33
CA SER A 96 -20.36 7.91 20.11
C SER A 96 -20.15 8.87 21.29
N ARG A 97 -19.95 8.32 22.50
CA ARG A 97 -19.71 9.07 23.74
C ARG A 97 -18.23 9.23 24.07
N THR A 98 -17.40 8.24 23.74
CA THR A 98 -15.99 8.16 24.17
C THR A 98 -15.00 8.44 23.04
N CYS A 99 -15.47 8.49 21.79
CA CYS A 99 -14.67 8.49 20.57
C CYS A 99 -13.71 7.29 20.46
N ARG A 100 -13.91 6.22 21.25
CA ARG A 100 -13.07 5.01 21.23
C ARG A 100 -13.87 3.82 20.74
N LEU A 101 -13.41 3.16 19.68
CA LEU A 101 -14.02 1.95 19.14
C LEU A 101 -13.03 0.79 19.33
N VAL A 102 -13.42 -0.21 20.11
CA VAL A 102 -12.60 -1.40 20.33
C VAL A 102 -13.09 -2.48 19.38
N LEU A 103 -12.21 -2.91 18.48
CA LEU A 103 -12.51 -3.90 17.45
C LEU A 103 -11.70 -5.17 17.67
N ASP A 104 -12.33 -6.30 17.39
CA ASP A 104 -11.71 -7.62 17.38
C ASP A 104 -12.33 -8.48 16.25
N ARG A 105 -11.77 -9.67 16.03
CA ARG A 105 -12.21 -10.60 14.97
C ARG A 105 -13.65 -11.10 15.16
N GLU A 106 -14.19 -11.09 16.38
CA GLU A 106 -15.53 -11.60 16.68
C GLU A 106 -16.60 -10.52 16.50
N ASN A 107 -16.27 -9.27 16.83
CA ASN A 107 -17.23 -8.16 16.87
C ASN A 107 -17.28 -7.34 15.58
N VAL A 108 -16.18 -7.28 14.81
CA VAL A 108 -16.00 -6.27 13.75
C VAL A 108 -17.06 -6.36 12.64
N LEU A 109 -17.43 -7.57 12.22
CA LEU A 109 -18.41 -7.76 11.15
C LEU A 109 -19.81 -7.29 11.58
N GLY A 110 -20.19 -7.59 12.83
CA GLY A 110 -21.47 -7.15 13.40
C GLY A 110 -21.52 -5.63 13.59
N ILE A 111 -20.42 -5.04 14.04
CA ILE A 111 -20.27 -3.58 14.17
C ILE A 111 -20.32 -2.92 12.80
N LEU A 112 -19.63 -3.44 11.79
CA LEU A 112 -19.62 -2.89 10.44
C LEU A 112 -21.02 -2.82 9.84
N VAL A 113 -21.77 -3.93 9.88
CA VAL A 113 -23.16 -3.97 9.36
C VAL A 113 -24.06 -2.99 10.12
N THR A 114 -23.89 -2.89 11.43
CA THR A 114 -24.70 -1.98 12.26
C THR A 114 -24.31 -0.52 12.03
N ALA A 115 -23.02 -0.22 11.87
CA ALA A 115 -22.52 1.12 11.57
C ALA A 115 -22.98 1.58 10.18
N ASP A 116 -22.97 0.69 9.18
CA ASP A 116 -23.51 0.95 7.85
C ASP A 116 -25.01 1.26 7.90
N PHE A 117 -25.79 0.41 8.60
CA PHE A 117 -27.23 0.62 8.79
C PHE A 117 -27.54 1.98 9.46
N LEU A 118 -26.77 2.33 10.49
CA LEU A 118 -26.90 3.59 11.22
C LEU A 118 -26.15 4.76 10.55
N GLN A 119 -25.52 4.56 9.39
CA GLN A 119 -24.75 5.57 8.67
C GLN A 119 -23.71 6.29 9.56
N LEU A 120 -23.01 5.52 10.40
CA LEU A 120 -21.90 5.97 11.24
C LEU A 120 -20.58 5.81 10.48
N GLU A 121 -20.27 6.76 9.60
CA GLU A 121 -19.17 6.64 8.62
C GLU A 121 -17.79 6.46 9.26
N ARG A 122 -17.49 7.16 10.37
CA ARG A 122 -16.20 7.00 11.06
C ARG A 122 -16.03 5.59 11.63
N ALA A 123 -17.09 5.02 12.22
CA ALA A 123 -17.06 3.66 12.74
C ALA A 123 -16.97 2.63 11.61
N ARG A 124 -17.70 2.84 10.51
CA ARG A 124 -17.59 2.03 9.29
C ARG A 124 -16.16 2.01 8.76
N LEU A 125 -15.52 3.17 8.63
CA LEU A 125 -14.13 3.31 8.18
C LEU A 125 -13.16 2.54 9.10
N LEU A 126 -13.27 2.70 10.42
CA LEU A 126 -12.44 1.99 11.40
C LEU A 126 -12.61 0.47 11.27
N CYS A 127 -13.84 -0.02 11.08
CA CYS A 127 -14.10 -1.44 10.82
C CYS A 127 -13.47 -1.92 9.51
N CYS A 128 -13.60 -1.16 8.42
CA CYS A 128 -12.97 -1.51 7.14
C CYS A 128 -11.45 -1.57 7.26
N LYS A 129 -10.81 -0.59 7.91
CA LYS A 129 -9.35 -0.58 8.13
C LYS A 129 -8.89 -1.71 9.03
N PHE A 130 -9.67 -2.06 10.05
CA PHE A 130 -9.41 -3.26 10.85
C PHE A 130 -9.42 -4.52 9.98
N LEU A 131 -10.42 -4.68 9.12
CA LEU A 131 -10.51 -5.83 8.22
C LEU A 131 -9.38 -5.84 7.17
N GLU A 132 -8.97 -4.69 6.65
CA GLU A 132 -7.82 -4.56 5.73
C GLU A 132 -6.52 -5.03 6.38
N ARG A 133 -6.30 -4.71 7.66
CA ARG A 133 -5.15 -5.18 8.45
C ARG A 133 -5.13 -6.68 8.67
N GLU A 134 -6.31 -7.29 8.80
CA GLU A 134 -6.50 -8.71 9.08
C GLU A 134 -6.66 -9.55 7.80
N LEU A 135 -6.42 -8.96 6.62
CA LEU A 135 -6.44 -9.71 5.36
C LEU A 135 -5.34 -10.76 5.34
N HIS A 136 -5.71 -11.97 4.93
CA HIS A 136 -4.82 -13.11 4.81
C HIS A 136 -5.23 -13.96 3.61
N LEU A 137 -4.32 -14.80 3.08
CA LEU A 137 -4.63 -15.70 1.96
C LEU A 137 -5.89 -16.54 2.19
N SER A 138 -6.07 -17.04 3.42
CA SER A 138 -7.18 -17.91 3.80
C SER A 138 -8.52 -17.19 3.93
N ASN A 139 -8.56 -15.86 3.95
CA ASN A 139 -9.81 -15.11 4.12
C ASN A 139 -10.10 -14.11 2.99
N CYS A 140 -9.14 -13.83 2.09
CA CYS A 140 -9.25 -12.74 1.14
C CYS A 140 -10.41 -12.93 0.14
N LEU A 141 -10.70 -14.16 -0.30
CA LEU A 141 -11.83 -14.44 -1.18
C LEU A 141 -13.17 -14.17 -0.48
N GLY A 142 -13.31 -14.63 0.77
CA GLY A 142 -14.49 -14.38 1.59
C GLY A 142 -14.67 -12.90 1.88
N MET A 143 -13.60 -12.18 2.21
CA MET A 143 -13.63 -10.73 2.41
C MET A 143 -13.94 -9.96 1.13
N MET A 144 -13.43 -10.40 -0.02
CA MET A 144 -13.78 -9.82 -1.32
C MET A 144 -15.29 -9.94 -1.57
N ALA A 145 -15.88 -11.13 -1.39
CA ALA A 145 -17.33 -11.32 -1.56
C ALA A 145 -18.16 -10.50 -0.53
N TYR A 146 -17.73 -10.48 0.72
CA TYR A 146 -18.41 -9.76 1.80
C TYR A 146 -18.36 -8.24 1.60
N ALA A 147 -17.20 -7.69 1.26
CA ALA A 147 -17.01 -6.27 0.99
C ALA A 147 -17.84 -5.80 -0.21
N TRP A 148 -17.93 -6.63 -1.26
CA TRP A 148 -18.80 -6.37 -2.41
C TRP A 148 -20.28 -6.25 -1.98
N GLN A 149 -20.77 -7.20 -1.17
CA GLN A 149 -22.16 -7.21 -0.71
C GLN A 149 -22.53 -5.97 0.12
N LEU A 150 -21.60 -5.46 0.93
CA LEU A 150 -21.79 -4.24 1.72
C LEU A 150 -21.42 -2.95 0.98
N GLY A 151 -21.00 -3.02 -0.28
CA GLY A 151 -20.53 -1.87 -1.04
C GLY A 151 -19.28 -1.21 -0.46
N CYS A 152 -18.46 -1.93 0.30
CA CYS A 152 -17.20 -1.44 0.86
C CYS A 152 -16.09 -1.53 -0.20
N THR A 153 -16.03 -0.52 -1.08
CA THR A 153 -15.17 -0.54 -2.28
C THR A 153 -13.67 -0.59 -1.97
N GLN A 154 -13.20 0.13 -0.94
CA GLN A 154 -11.78 0.11 -0.52
C GLN A 154 -11.36 -1.27 0.00
N LEU A 155 -12.14 -1.85 0.92
CA LEU A 155 -11.89 -3.20 1.45
C LEU A 155 -11.96 -4.26 0.33
N TYR A 156 -12.92 -4.13 -0.59
CA TYR A 156 -13.00 -4.99 -1.77
C TYR A 156 -11.73 -4.89 -2.62
N ALA A 157 -11.27 -3.67 -2.90
CA ALA A 157 -10.05 -3.43 -3.67
C ALA A 157 -8.83 -4.04 -2.96
N ALA A 158 -8.68 -3.84 -1.64
CA ALA A 158 -7.60 -4.42 -0.87
C ALA A 158 -7.62 -5.97 -0.92
N ALA A 159 -8.77 -6.59 -0.63
CA ALA A 159 -8.92 -8.05 -0.68
C ALA A 159 -8.64 -8.63 -2.08
N ARG A 160 -9.15 -7.96 -3.13
CA ARG A 160 -8.88 -8.30 -4.52
C ARG A 160 -7.40 -8.19 -4.86
N GLN A 161 -6.70 -7.16 -4.37
CA GLN A 161 -5.27 -7.01 -4.61
C GLN A 161 -4.46 -8.13 -3.95
N VAL A 162 -4.87 -8.62 -2.78
CA VAL A 162 -4.28 -9.84 -2.19
C VAL A 162 -4.50 -11.04 -3.10
N THR A 163 -5.73 -11.24 -3.59
CA THR A 163 -6.05 -12.33 -4.54
C THR A 163 -5.22 -12.27 -5.82
N LEU A 164 -5.03 -11.08 -6.39
CA LEU A 164 -4.25 -10.88 -7.61
C LEU A 164 -2.75 -11.11 -7.41
N THR A 165 -2.22 -10.69 -6.26
CA THR A 165 -0.82 -10.88 -5.86
C THR A 165 -0.51 -12.37 -5.66
N HIS A 166 -1.42 -13.08 -5.01
CA HIS A 166 -1.23 -14.46 -4.58
C HIS A 166 -2.01 -15.48 -5.38
N PHE A 167 -2.35 -15.14 -6.62
CA PHE A 167 -3.27 -15.93 -7.44
C PHE A 167 -2.86 -17.40 -7.55
N SER A 168 -1.56 -17.69 -7.62
CA SER A 168 -1.04 -19.06 -7.66
C SER A 168 -1.38 -19.90 -6.44
N ALA A 169 -1.38 -19.31 -5.25
CA ALA A 169 -1.81 -19.98 -4.02
C ALA A 169 -3.34 -20.06 -3.97
N ILE A 170 -4.03 -18.97 -4.33
CA ILE A 170 -5.49 -18.91 -4.25
C ILE A 170 -6.19 -19.93 -5.16
N ILE A 171 -5.70 -20.14 -6.39
CA ILE A 171 -6.33 -21.13 -7.28
C ILE A 171 -6.18 -22.57 -6.77
N ALA A 172 -5.28 -22.82 -5.82
CA ALA A 172 -5.08 -24.12 -5.21
C ALA A 172 -6.18 -24.43 -4.18
N GLU A 173 -6.78 -23.40 -3.57
CA GLU A 173 -7.80 -23.49 -2.53
C GLU A 173 -9.17 -23.94 -3.07
N GLU A 174 -10.00 -24.51 -2.19
CA GLU A 174 -11.37 -24.89 -2.54
C GLU A 174 -12.30 -23.67 -2.64
N ASP A 175 -12.09 -22.65 -1.83
CA ASP A 175 -12.89 -21.42 -1.82
C ASP A 175 -12.89 -20.71 -3.18
N PHE A 176 -11.84 -20.85 -3.98
CA PHE A 176 -11.80 -20.35 -5.36
C PHE A 176 -12.93 -20.92 -6.24
N LEU A 177 -13.33 -22.17 -6.01
CA LEU A 177 -14.39 -22.84 -6.77
C LEU A 177 -15.78 -22.28 -6.47
N SER A 178 -15.94 -21.58 -5.35
CA SER A 178 -17.18 -20.92 -4.92
C SER A 178 -17.42 -19.57 -5.60
N LEU A 179 -16.40 -19.00 -6.26
CA LEU A 179 -16.50 -17.70 -6.93
C LEU A 179 -17.53 -17.74 -8.07
N SER A 180 -18.19 -16.61 -8.28
CA SER A 180 -19.06 -16.41 -9.44
C SER A 180 -18.24 -16.23 -10.72
N LYS A 181 -18.91 -16.37 -11.87
CA LYS A 181 -18.30 -16.10 -13.18
C LYS A 181 -17.72 -14.69 -13.24
N GLU A 182 -18.46 -13.70 -12.73
CA GLU A 182 -18.10 -12.28 -12.77
C GLU A 182 -16.83 -12.03 -11.95
N ALA A 183 -16.71 -12.64 -10.77
CA ALA A 183 -15.52 -12.54 -9.94
C ALA A 183 -14.29 -13.17 -10.61
N VAL A 184 -14.43 -14.35 -11.22
CA VAL A 184 -13.33 -14.99 -11.96
C VAL A 184 -12.92 -14.16 -13.17
N ALA A 185 -13.89 -13.66 -13.93
CA ALA A 185 -13.65 -12.81 -15.09
C ALA A 185 -12.93 -11.51 -14.69
N ASP A 186 -13.36 -10.87 -13.61
CA ASP A 186 -12.73 -9.65 -13.09
C ASP A 186 -11.25 -9.87 -12.70
N LEU A 187 -10.94 -10.98 -12.02
CA LEU A 187 -9.55 -11.33 -11.68
C LEU A 187 -8.70 -11.59 -12.93
N LEU A 188 -9.22 -12.36 -13.89
CA LEU A 188 -8.51 -12.75 -15.11
C LEU A 188 -8.28 -11.58 -16.07
N ALA A 189 -9.24 -10.65 -16.14
CA ALA A 189 -9.15 -9.43 -16.96
C ALA A 189 -8.11 -8.44 -16.43
N SER A 190 -7.73 -8.55 -15.14
CA SER A 190 -6.83 -7.61 -14.48
C SER A 190 -5.39 -7.65 -15.02
N ASP A 191 -4.85 -6.49 -15.40
CA ASP A 191 -3.42 -6.31 -15.69
C ASP A 191 -2.52 -6.40 -14.44
N ASP A 192 -3.15 -6.33 -13.25
CA ASP A 192 -2.52 -6.51 -11.95
C ASP A 192 -2.40 -7.98 -11.53
N LEU A 193 -2.82 -8.94 -12.35
CA LEU A 193 -2.70 -10.36 -12.01
C LEU A 193 -1.21 -10.77 -12.04
N ALA A 194 -0.66 -11.16 -10.88
CA ALA A 194 0.76 -11.43 -10.68
C ALA A 194 1.15 -12.84 -11.17
N ILE A 195 1.05 -13.07 -12.48
CA ILE A 195 1.46 -14.33 -13.13
C ILE A 195 2.49 -14.09 -14.23
N ASN A 196 3.49 -14.96 -14.30
CA ASN A 196 4.52 -14.92 -15.35
C ASN A 196 3.99 -15.25 -16.74
N LYS A 197 3.08 -16.23 -16.78
CA LYS A 197 2.50 -16.79 -17.99
C LYS A 197 1.02 -17.07 -17.76
N ASP A 198 0.23 -16.87 -18.80
CA ASP A 198 -1.20 -17.18 -18.77
C ASP A 198 -1.51 -18.70 -18.73
N ASP A 199 -0.48 -19.55 -18.68
CA ASP A 199 -0.58 -20.98 -18.34
C ASP A 199 -1.42 -21.19 -17.07
N LEU A 200 -1.14 -20.38 -16.04
CA LEU A 200 -1.83 -20.47 -14.75
C LEU A 200 -3.28 -19.96 -14.81
N ALA A 201 -3.52 -18.94 -15.63
CA ALA A 201 -4.86 -18.42 -15.87
C ALA A 201 -5.73 -19.46 -16.61
N LEU A 202 -5.16 -20.17 -17.59
CA LEU A 202 -5.87 -21.27 -18.27
C LEU A 202 -6.18 -22.41 -17.30
N GLU A 203 -5.22 -22.82 -16.45
CA GLU A 203 -5.46 -23.84 -15.44
C GLU A 203 -6.58 -23.44 -14.47
N ALA A 204 -6.62 -22.18 -14.04
CA ALA A 204 -7.67 -21.64 -13.18
C ALA A 204 -9.06 -21.73 -13.83
N ILE A 205 -9.18 -21.34 -15.12
CA ILE A 205 -10.44 -21.45 -15.88
C ILE A 205 -10.87 -22.92 -15.98
N LEU A 206 -9.95 -23.81 -16.38
CA LEU A 206 -10.26 -25.23 -16.54
C LEU A 206 -10.72 -25.84 -15.22
N ARG A 207 -10.05 -25.52 -14.11
CA ARG A 207 -10.40 -25.98 -12.76
C ARG A 207 -11.78 -25.47 -12.34
N TRP A 208 -12.06 -24.18 -12.50
CA TRP A 208 -13.33 -23.57 -12.09
C TRP A 208 -14.53 -24.06 -12.91
N VAL A 209 -14.36 -24.20 -14.23
CA VAL A 209 -15.41 -24.71 -15.13
C VAL A 209 -15.65 -26.20 -14.91
N SER A 210 -14.60 -27.00 -14.73
CA SER A 210 -14.74 -28.46 -14.55
C SER A 210 -15.38 -28.85 -13.22
N PHE A 211 -15.49 -27.92 -12.26
CA PHE A 211 -16.12 -28.15 -10.97
C PHE A 211 -17.65 -28.30 -11.06
N ASP A 212 -18.31 -27.56 -11.97
CA ASP A 212 -19.75 -27.68 -12.22
C ASP A 212 -20.04 -27.62 -13.73
N HIS A 213 -20.61 -28.71 -14.26
CA HIS A 213 -21.01 -28.84 -15.67
C HIS A 213 -21.84 -27.66 -16.21
N LYS A 214 -22.63 -26.98 -15.37
CA LYS A 214 -23.42 -25.81 -15.80
C LYS A 214 -22.53 -24.66 -16.26
N ARG A 215 -21.30 -24.57 -15.73
CA ARG A 215 -20.33 -23.53 -16.05
C ARG A 215 -19.67 -23.71 -17.42
N GLU A 216 -19.86 -24.86 -18.09
CA GLU A 216 -19.30 -25.12 -19.43
C GLU A 216 -19.74 -24.07 -20.47
N GLU A 217 -20.90 -23.44 -20.27
CA GLU A 217 -21.39 -22.37 -21.15
C GLU A 217 -20.54 -21.10 -21.05
N HIS A 218 -19.96 -20.81 -19.88
CA HIS A 218 -19.13 -19.63 -19.63
C HIS A 218 -17.68 -19.78 -20.10
N PHE A 219 -17.25 -21.00 -20.45
CA PHE A 219 -15.86 -21.28 -20.80
C PHE A 219 -15.33 -20.40 -21.93
N LEU A 220 -16.11 -20.21 -23.01
CA LEU A 220 -15.67 -19.42 -24.17
C LEU A 220 -15.48 -17.94 -23.82
N GLU A 221 -16.31 -17.39 -22.94
CA GLU A 221 -16.16 -16.00 -22.48
C GLU A 221 -14.93 -15.82 -21.59
N LEU A 222 -14.59 -16.81 -20.76
CA LEU A 222 -13.43 -16.73 -19.88
C LEU A 222 -12.10 -16.88 -20.64
N ILE A 223 -12.04 -17.72 -21.68
CA ILE A 223 -10.81 -17.87 -22.48
C ILE A 223 -10.47 -16.62 -23.29
N GLU A 224 -11.45 -15.77 -23.61
CA GLU A 224 -11.21 -14.49 -24.30
C GLU A 224 -10.34 -13.54 -23.46
N LEU A 225 -10.29 -13.74 -22.13
CA LEU A 225 -9.49 -12.95 -21.19
C LEU A 225 -8.03 -13.42 -21.11
N LEU A 226 -7.68 -14.56 -21.73
CA LEU A 226 -6.31 -15.04 -21.79
C LEU A 226 -5.50 -14.30 -22.85
N ARG A 227 -4.19 -14.18 -22.60
CA ARG A 227 -3.20 -13.66 -23.52
C ARG A 227 -2.52 -14.83 -24.22
N PRO A 228 -2.94 -15.22 -25.44
CA PRO A 228 -2.47 -16.43 -26.10
C PRO A 228 -0.95 -16.45 -26.32
N GLU A 229 -0.37 -15.28 -26.56
CA GLU A 229 1.08 -15.07 -26.74
C GLU A 229 1.91 -15.42 -25.49
N SER A 230 1.25 -15.48 -24.33
CA SER A 230 1.85 -15.81 -23.03
C SER A 230 1.74 -17.30 -22.68
N LEU A 231 0.92 -18.07 -23.40
CA LEU A 231 0.79 -19.51 -23.20
C LEU A 231 2.03 -20.24 -23.71
N SER A 232 2.55 -21.16 -22.91
CA SER A 232 3.78 -21.90 -23.23
C SER A 232 3.51 -23.26 -23.86
N LEU A 233 4.23 -23.57 -24.94
CA LEU A 233 4.18 -24.88 -25.59
C LEU A 233 4.49 -26.05 -24.63
N PRO A 234 5.47 -25.97 -23.70
CA PRO A 234 5.70 -27.04 -22.73
C PRO A 234 4.48 -27.30 -21.84
N PHE A 235 3.82 -26.25 -21.37
CA PHE A 235 2.61 -26.37 -20.56
C PHE A 235 1.47 -27.02 -21.35
N ILE A 236 1.17 -26.53 -22.55
CA ILE A 236 0.12 -27.09 -23.42
C ILE A 236 0.39 -28.58 -23.70
N THR A 237 1.64 -28.92 -24.02
CA THR A 237 2.04 -30.32 -24.27
C THR A 237 1.83 -31.19 -23.02
N GLN A 238 2.23 -30.69 -21.85
CA GLN A 238 2.04 -31.41 -20.59
C GLN A 238 0.55 -31.57 -20.23
N LEU A 239 -0.26 -30.55 -20.51
CA LEU A 239 -1.70 -30.58 -20.29
C LEU A 239 -2.35 -31.67 -21.18
N LEU A 240 -2.06 -31.66 -22.49
CA LEU A 240 -2.56 -32.63 -23.45
C LEU A 240 -2.13 -34.08 -23.13
N THR A 241 -0.89 -34.28 -22.67
CA THR A 241 -0.39 -35.63 -22.34
C THR A 241 -0.99 -36.21 -21.05
N ARG A 242 -1.36 -35.36 -20.09
CA ARG A 242 -1.97 -35.80 -18.81
C ARG A 242 -3.47 -36.11 -18.93
N MET A 243 -4.14 -35.54 -19.93
CA MET A 243 -5.59 -35.71 -20.09
C MET A 243 -5.94 -37.08 -20.64
N LYS A 244 -6.86 -37.77 -19.96
CA LYS A 244 -7.53 -38.97 -20.49
C LYS A 244 -8.77 -38.54 -21.27
N SER A 245 -9.27 -39.38 -22.18
CA SER A 245 -10.49 -39.10 -22.96
C SER A 245 -11.75 -38.88 -22.10
N SER A 246 -11.75 -39.36 -20.85
CA SER A 246 -12.83 -39.18 -19.88
C SER A 246 -12.69 -37.92 -19.01
N ASP A 247 -11.64 -37.12 -19.17
CA ASP A 247 -11.41 -35.90 -18.38
C ASP A 247 -12.31 -34.76 -18.90
N PRO A 248 -13.15 -34.13 -18.05
CA PRO A 248 -13.95 -32.97 -18.45
C PRO A 248 -13.12 -31.84 -19.08
N ARG A 249 -11.86 -31.67 -18.66
CA ARG A 249 -10.95 -30.66 -19.20
C ARG A 249 -10.59 -30.93 -20.66
N ALA A 250 -10.53 -32.19 -21.08
CA ALA A 250 -10.23 -32.55 -22.47
C ALA A 250 -11.32 -32.05 -23.43
N LYS A 251 -12.59 -32.12 -23.00
CA LYS A 251 -13.73 -31.57 -23.74
C LYS A 251 -13.63 -30.05 -23.89
N LEU A 252 -13.21 -29.35 -22.84
CA LEU A 252 -13.02 -27.90 -22.87
C LEU A 252 -11.87 -27.49 -23.80
N ILE A 253 -10.74 -28.21 -23.76
CA ILE A 253 -9.62 -27.96 -24.67
C ILE A 253 -10.00 -28.23 -26.13
N TYR A 254 -10.77 -29.28 -26.41
CA TYR A 254 -11.32 -29.51 -27.74
C TYR A 254 -12.24 -28.36 -28.17
N LYS A 255 -13.14 -27.91 -27.28
CA LYS A 255 -14.02 -26.76 -27.53
C LYS A 255 -13.23 -25.48 -27.83
N MET A 256 -12.13 -25.23 -27.13
CA MET A 256 -11.21 -24.12 -27.38
C MET A 256 -10.56 -24.20 -28.76
N ASN A 257 -10.14 -25.39 -29.19
CA ASN A 257 -9.52 -25.58 -30.50
C ASN A 257 -10.51 -25.39 -31.65
N GLU A 258 -11.76 -25.84 -31.48
CA GLU A 258 -12.84 -25.64 -32.47
C GLU A 258 -13.34 -24.19 -32.53
N HIS A 259 -13.38 -23.50 -31.37
CA HIS A 259 -13.91 -22.14 -31.23
C HIS A 259 -12.80 -21.18 -30.80
N TYR A 260 -11.79 -21.04 -31.66
CA TYR A 260 -10.66 -20.15 -31.42
C TYR A 260 -11.13 -18.69 -31.32
N PRO A 261 -10.88 -17.97 -30.21
CA PRO A 261 -11.32 -16.59 -30.07
C PRO A 261 -10.74 -15.68 -31.15
N ALA A 262 -11.59 -14.90 -31.83
CA ALA A 262 -11.13 -13.97 -32.86
C ALA A 262 -10.15 -12.92 -32.31
N SER A 263 -10.27 -12.57 -31.01
CA SER A 263 -9.37 -11.66 -30.31
C SER A 263 -7.92 -12.14 -30.28
N TRP A 264 -7.70 -13.45 -30.34
CA TRP A 264 -6.36 -14.05 -30.32
C TRP A 264 -5.62 -13.90 -31.65
N SER A 265 -6.35 -13.77 -32.76
CA SER A 265 -5.78 -13.55 -34.09
C SER A 265 -5.32 -12.09 -34.33
N VAL A 266 -5.76 -11.16 -33.50
CA VAL A 266 -5.55 -9.70 -33.69
C VAL A 266 -4.21 -9.22 -33.11
N GLY A 267 -3.44 -10.09 -32.45
CA GLY A 267 -2.12 -9.74 -31.92
C GLY A 267 -2.17 -8.58 -30.93
N ARG A 268 -2.89 -8.75 -29.81
CA ARG A 268 -2.84 -7.77 -28.72
C ARG A 268 -1.51 -7.93 -27.98
N SER A 269 -0.51 -7.15 -28.41
CA SER A 269 0.86 -7.16 -27.89
C SER A 269 1.01 -6.57 -26.47
N LEU A 270 0.27 -7.07 -25.48
CA LEU A 270 0.37 -6.56 -24.10
C LEU A 270 0.42 -7.70 -23.07
N ARG A 271 1.62 -7.94 -22.53
CA ARG A 271 1.82 -8.75 -21.32
C ARG A 271 1.21 -8.06 -20.10
N ARG A 272 0.88 -8.82 -19.06
CA ARG A 272 0.35 -8.27 -17.79
C ARG A 272 1.32 -7.25 -17.23
N THR A 273 0.81 -6.09 -16.81
CA THR A 273 1.65 -4.98 -16.36
C THR A 273 2.48 -5.37 -15.14
N ARG A 274 1.93 -6.13 -14.17
CA ARG A 274 2.72 -6.63 -13.02
C ARG A 274 3.84 -7.61 -13.38
N ALA A 275 3.72 -8.32 -14.50
CA ALA A 275 4.83 -9.16 -14.98
C ALA A 275 6.05 -8.35 -15.45
N ARG A 276 5.94 -7.01 -15.48
CA ARG A 276 7.02 -6.07 -15.83
C ARG A 276 7.56 -5.29 -14.64
N ASP A 277 7.00 -5.45 -13.44
CA ASP A 277 7.49 -4.74 -12.27
C ASP A 277 8.93 -5.20 -11.97
N THR A 278 9.84 -4.24 -11.90
CA THR A 278 11.27 -4.50 -11.74
C THR A 278 11.81 -3.66 -10.59
N LEU A 279 12.62 -4.29 -9.75
CA LEU A 279 13.35 -3.65 -8.68
C LEU A 279 14.71 -3.19 -9.21
N PHE A 280 15.12 -1.96 -8.94
CA PHE A 280 16.46 -1.47 -9.21
C PHE A 280 17.21 -1.20 -7.90
N VAL A 281 18.44 -1.70 -7.82
CA VAL A 281 19.32 -1.50 -6.67
C VAL A 281 20.63 -0.90 -7.16
N LEU A 282 20.97 0.26 -6.62
CA LEU A 282 22.23 0.95 -6.88
C LEU A 282 23.13 0.80 -5.66
N GLY A 283 24.38 0.39 -5.88
CA GLY A 283 25.32 0.16 -4.80
C GLY A 283 26.78 0.23 -5.24
N GLY A 284 27.66 0.17 -4.27
CA GLY A 284 29.10 0.12 -4.44
C GLY A 284 29.85 1.21 -3.69
N PRO A 285 31.17 1.02 -3.49
CA PRO A 285 31.99 2.00 -2.81
C PRO A 285 32.06 3.31 -3.59
N HIS A 286 31.92 4.44 -2.88
CA HIS A 286 31.93 5.76 -3.52
C HIS A 286 33.30 6.12 -4.07
N ASP A 287 34.40 5.56 -3.56
CA ASP A 287 35.77 5.84 -4.01
C ASP A 287 36.14 5.20 -5.36
N GLN A 288 35.28 4.32 -5.88
CA GLN A 288 35.43 3.73 -7.20
C GLN A 288 34.93 4.66 -8.30
N GLU A 289 35.43 4.50 -9.53
CA GLU A 289 34.95 5.26 -10.70
C GLU A 289 33.48 4.98 -11.03
N GLN A 290 32.97 3.82 -10.62
CA GLN A 290 31.67 3.29 -10.99
C GLN A 290 30.92 2.77 -9.77
N GLN A 291 29.63 3.06 -9.73
CA GLN A 291 28.67 2.49 -8.79
C GLN A 291 27.68 1.63 -9.57
N ALA A 292 27.54 0.36 -9.20
CA ALA A 292 26.86 -0.65 -10.00
C ALA A 292 25.34 -0.58 -9.81
N LEU A 293 24.61 -0.61 -10.94
CA LEU A 293 23.16 -0.70 -10.98
C LEU A 293 22.76 -2.13 -11.36
N TYR A 294 21.85 -2.72 -10.58
CA TYR A 294 21.27 -4.02 -10.86
C TYR A 294 19.76 -3.92 -10.93
N GLN A 295 19.16 -4.71 -11.83
CA GLN A 295 17.73 -4.93 -11.89
C GLN A 295 17.38 -6.34 -11.41
N PHE A 296 16.29 -6.47 -10.66
CA PHE A 296 15.74 -7.74 -10.17
C PHE A 296 14.30 -7.89 -10.62
N HIS A 297 13.99 -9.07 -11.15
CA HIS A 297 12.67 -9.45 -11.67
C HIS A 297 12.00 -10.40 -10.68
N PRO A 298 11.14 -9.91 -9.76
CA PRO A 298 10.65 -10.73 -8.66
C PRO A 298 9.92 -12.01 -9.07
N PRO A 299 9.03 -12.00 -10.09
CA PRO A 299 8.35 -13.22 -10.52
C PRO A 299 9.28 -14.35 -11.00
N SER A 300 10.52 -14.03 -11.41
CA SER A 300 11.50 -15.01 -11.89
C SER A 300 12.68 -15.22 -10.94
N GLY A 301 12.83 -14.39 -9.90
CA GLY A 301 14.00 -14.38 -9.01
C GLY A 301 15.31 -13.96 -9.68
N ARG A 302 15.27 -13.40 -10.90
CA ARG A 302 16.49 -13.17 -11.70
C ARG A 302 17.04 -11.76 -11.50
N TRP A 303 18.35 -11.70 -11.25
CA TRP A 303 19.15 -10.48 -11.27
C TRP A 303 19.81 -10.26 -12.63
N GLN A 304 19.95 -9.00 -13.04
CA GLN A 304 20.69 -8.59 -14.22
C GLN A 304 21.46 -7.29 -13.95
N SER A 305 22.70 -7.24 -14.42
CA SER A 305 23.52 -6.02 -14.35
C SER A 305 23.09 -5.01 -15.41
N CYS A 306 23.10 -3.73 -15.04
CA CYS A 306 22.82 -2.60 -15.90
C CYS A 306 24.08 -1.74 -16.10
N ALA A 307 24.03 -0.74 -16.98
CA ALA A 307 25.13 0.21 -17.09
C ALA A 307 25.37 0.91 -15.73
N PRO A 308 26.60 0.93 -15.20
CA PRO A 308 26.86 1.52 -13.89
C PRO A 308 26.85 3.05 -13.96
N LEU A 309 26.54 3.68 -12.83
CA LEU A 309 26.67 5.12 -12.65
C LEU A 309 28.15 5.50 -12.62
N GLN A 310 28.59 6.32 -13.58
CA GLN A 310 29.98 6.77 -13.72
C GLN A 310 30.23 8.01 -12.85
N ARG A 311 30.26 7.83 -11.52
CA ARG A 311 30.49 8.92 -10.56
C ARG A 311 31.36 8.45 -9.40
N LYS A 312 32.60 8.91 -9.41
CA LYS A 312 33.54 8.78 -8.29
C LYS A 312 33.27 9.77 -7.19
N ASN A 313 33.56 9.34 -5.97
CA ASN A 313 33.49 10.05 -4.70
C ASN A 313 32.09 10.59 -4.33
N LEU A 314 31.03 10.08 -4.93
CA LEU A 314 29.65 10.53 -4.69
C LEU A 314 28.92 9.59 -3.71
N THR A 315 28.34 10.15 -2.64
CA THR A 315 27.55 9.44 -1.61
C THR A 315 26.34 10.29 -1.21
N GLN A 316 25.44 9.78 -0.35
CA GLN A 316 24.30 10.55 0.22
C GLN A 316 23.40 11.24 -0.83
N TYR A 317 23.38 10.72 -2.04
CA TYR A 317 22.43 11.09 -3.07
C TYR A 317 21.12 10.33 -2.86
N SER A 318 20.06 10.75 -3.54
CA SER A 318 18.78 10.05 -3.51
C SER A 318 18.49 9.37 -4.86
N VAL A 319 17.76 8.26 -4.82
CA VAL A 319 17.34 7.49 -6.00
C VAL A 319 15.81 7.43 -6.04
N ALA A 320 15.21 7.78 -7.17
CA ALA A 320 13.78 7.70 -7.41
C ALA A 320 13.48 7.02 -8.75
N ALA A 321 12.28 6.46 -8.91
CA ALA A 321 11.77 6.00 -10.19
C ALA A 321 10.67 6.95 -10.69
N VAL A 322 10.73 7.36 -11.95
CA VAL A 322 9.74 8.24 -12.58
C VAL A 322 9.48 7.76 -14.01
N GLY A 323 8.25 7.31 -14.28
CA GLY A 323 7.94 6.61 -15.53
C GLY A 323 8.84 5.37 -15.71
N ASP A 324 9.48 5.27 -16.87
CA ASP A 324 10.41 4.18 -17.21
C ASP A 324 11.89 4.53 -16.95
N ASN A 325 12.14 5.43 -16.00
CA ASN A 325 13.49 5.91 -15.69
C ASN A 325 13.84 5.79 -14.21
N VAL A 326 15.12 5.47 -13.94
CA VAL A 326 15.72 5.60 -12.61
C VAL A 326 16.50 6.91 -12.56
N VAL A 327 16.26 7.73 -11.54
CA VAL A 327 16.87 9.06 -11.41
C VAL A 327 17.69 9.13 -10.14
N VAL A 328 18.93 9.63 -10.27
CA VAL A 328 19.83 9.95 -9.15
C VAL A 328 19.91 11.47 -9.03
N THR A 329 19.66 11.99 -7.83
CA THR A 329 19.64 13.44 -7.54
C THR A 329 20.61 13.80 -6.43
N GLY A 330 21.34 14.91 -6.63
CA GLY A 330 22.23 15.54 -5.65
C GLY A 330 23.32 14.61 -5.11
N GLY A 331 23.68 14.83 -3.85
CA GLY A 331 24.64 14.03 -3.10
C GLY A 331 25.79 14.83 -2.53
N PHE A 332 26.66 14.14 -1.81
CA PHE A 332 27.87 14.67 -1.19
C PHE A 332 29.07 14.11 -1.94
N CYS A 333 29.87 15.00 -2.52
CA CYS A 333 30.99 14.65 -3.38
C CYS A 333 32.30 15.05 -2.72
N ARG A 334 33.34 14.23 -2.89
CA ARG A 334 34.69 14.56 -2.43
C ARG A 334 35.62 14.81 -3.61
N ASP A 335 36.15 16.02 -3.68
CA ASP A 335 37.36 16.33 -4.47
C ASP A 335 38.54 16.50 -3.51
N VAL A 336 38.80 17.74 -3.05
CA VAL A 336 39.71 18.03 -1.92
C VAL A 336 38.97 17.99 -0.59
N LEU A 337 37.86 18.74 -0.51
CA LEU A 337 36.91 18.74 0.60
C LEU A 337 35.60 18.08 0.15
N TRP A 338 34.75 17.76 1.12
CA TRP A 338 33.40 17.33 0.82
C TRP A 338 32.48 18.53 0.62
N PHE A 339 31.60 18.45 -0.37
CA PHE A 339 30.62 19.49 -0.70
C PHE A 339 29.36 18.87 -1.32
N SER A 340 28.24 19.57 -1.15
CA SER A 340 26.97 19.19 -1.74
C SER A 340 26.95 19.47 -3.24
N VAL A 341 26.34 18.59 -4.03
CA VAL A 341 26.22 18.76 -5.50
C VAL A 341 24.77 18.86 -5.94
N ASP A 342 24.56 19.47 -7.10
CA ASP A 342 23.28 19.68 -7.78
C ASP A 342 23.05 18.68 -8.93
N TRP A 343 23.91 17.67 -9.06
CA TRP A 343 23.92 16.78 -10.21
C TRP A 343 22.65 15.92 -10.29
N VAL A 344 22.13 15.76 -11.50
CA VAL A 344 21.00 14.86 -11.79
C VAL A 344 21.36 13.94 -12.94
N ARG A 345 21.19 12.64 -12.73
CA ARG A 345 21.48 11.58 -13.71
C ARG A 345 20.26 10.71 -13.90
N ILE A 346 19.91 10.44 -15.15
CA ILE A 346 18.76 9.60 -15.51
C ILE A 346 19.28 8.34 -16.20
N TYR A 347 18.91 7.17 -15.71
CA TYR A 347 19.08 5.91 -16.40
C TYR A 347 17.83 5.62 -17.23
N GLU A 348 17.96 5.74 -18.55
CA GLU A 348 16.89 5.43 -19.51
C GLU A 348 16.82 3.90 -19.69
N CYS A 349 15.81 3.24 -19.12
CA CYS A 349 15.74 1.77 -19.17
C CYS A 349 15.60 1.22 -20.58
N GLY A 350 14.89 1.93 -21.48
CA GLY A 350 14.76 1.54 -22.89
C GLY A 350 16.09 1.55 -23.65
N ASN A 351 16.96 2.52 -23.36
CA ASN A 351 18.26 2.68 -24.03
C ASN A 351 19.43 2.07 -23.25
N GLN A 352 19.17 1.61 -22.01
CA GLN A 352 20.13 1.03 -21.07
C GLN A 352 21.37 1.91 -20.85
N ARG A 353 21.17 3.22 -20.70
CA ARG A 353 22.27 4.19 -20.55
C ARG A 353 21.93 5.30 -19.57
N TRP A 354 22.96 5.91 -19.02
CA TRP A 354 22.86 7.11 -18.21
C TRP A 354 22.97 8.37 -19.08
N VAL A 355 22.10 9.35 -18.83
CA VAL A 355 22.12 10.68 -19.44
C VAL A 355 22.14 11.75 -18.34
N ASP A 356 22.68 12.93 -18.68
CA ASP A 356 22.56 14.11 -17.83
C ASP A 356 21.15 14.70 -17.93
N ALA A 357 20.65 15.23 -16.82
CA ALA A 357 19.40 15.98 -16.73
C ALA A 357 19.69 17.40 -16.20
N PRO A 358 18.70 18.32 -16.25
CA PRO A 358 18.86 19.64 -15.64
C PRO A 358 19.32 19.52 -14.18
N ALA A 359 20.34 20.29 -13.82
CA ALA A 359 20.85 20.33 -12.44
C ALA A 359 19.81 20.93 -11.49
N LEU A 360 19.85 20.50 -10.22
CA LEU A 360 19.03 21.07 -9.14
C LEU A 360 19.31 22.57 -9.00
N GLN A 361 18.32 23.33 -8.56
CA GLN A 361 18.49 24.75 -8.25
C GLN A 361 19.34 24.93 -6.99
N LYS A 362 19.27 23.99 -6.05
CA LYS A 362 20.04 23.98 -4.80
C LYS A 362 20.80 22.66 -4.64
N SER A 363 22.14 22.75 -4.61
CA SER A 363 23.02 21.63 -4.27
C SER A 363 22.72 21.08 -2.89
N ARG A 364 22.45 19.78 -2.79
CA ARG A 364 22.03 19.17 -1.52
C ARG A 364 22.39 17.69 -1.44
N HIS A 365 22.47 17.18 -0.23
CA HIS A 365 22.67 15.76 0.07
C HIS A 365 21.75 15.32 1.22
N SER A 366 21.68 14.01 1.47
CA SER A 366 20.82 13.43 2.52
C SER A 366 19.33 13.80 2.41
N HIS A 367 18.89 14.24 1.22
CA HIS A 367 17.51 14.55 0.89
C HIS A 367 16.74 13.30 0.48
N CYS A 368 15.40 13.41 0.44
CA CYS A 368 14.56 12.40 -0.19
C CYS A 368 14.25 12.80 -1.63
N SER A 369 14.02 11.83 -2.50
CA SER A 369 13.45 12.07 -3.83
C SER A 369 12.35 11.06 -4.11
N ILE A 370 11.29 11.49 -4.78
CA ILE A 370 10.16 10.62 -5.08
C ILE A 370 9.56 10.93 -6.44
N GLY A 371 9.18 9.88 -7.15
CA GLY A 371 8.38 10.00 -8.36
C GLY A 371 6.90 9.94 -8.04
N LEU A 372 6.13 10.86 -8.62
CA LEU A 372 4.67 10.80 -8.59
C LEU A 372 4.12 11.19 -9.96
N GLY A 373 3.53 10.21 -10.66
CA GLY A 373 3.16 10.36 -12.06
C GLY A 373 4.40 10.55 -12.95
N SER A 374 4.42 11.62 -13.74
CA SER A 374 5.58 12.01 -14.58
C SER A 374 6.53 13.01 -13.92
N ALA A 375 6.25 13.41 -12.67
CA ALA A 375 7.03 14.40 -11.94
C ALA A 375 7.96 13.74 -10.92
N LEU A 376 9.16 14.28 -10.83
CA LEU A 376 10.14 14.04 -9.79
C LEU A 376 10.06 15.15 -8.75
N TYR A 377 10.08 14.80 -7.48
CA TYR A 377 10.17 15.74 -6.37
C TYR A 377 11.43 15.47 -5.56
N VAL A 378 12.11 16.53 -5.15
CA VAL A 378 13.32 16.51 -4.31
C VAL A 378 12.99 17.27 -3.03
N LEU A 379 13.04 16.57 -1.90
CA LEU A 379 12.45 16.98 -0.63
C LEU A 379 13.54 17.18 0.42
N GLY A 380 13.72 18.42 0.87
CA GLY A 380 14.58 18.77 2.01
C GLY A 380 16.05 18.38 1.86
N GLY A 381 16.64 17.83 2.91
CA GLY A 381 18.06 17.47 3.01
C GLY A 381 18.93 18.60 3.55
N SER A 382 20.23 18.49 3.26
CA SER A 382 21.26 19.39 3.76
C SER A 382 22.05 20.01 2.61
N MET A 383 22.24 21.32 2.68
CA MET A 383 23.21 22.08 1.90
C MET A 383 24.47 22.27 2.73
N ASP A 384 25.51 22.86 2.15
CA ASP A 384 26.76 23.15 2.87
C ASP A 384 26.55 24.23 3.96
N GLU A 385 25.51 25.06 3.82
CA GLU A 385 25.10 26.09 4.79
C GLU A 385 24.19 25.55 5.92
N GLY A 386 23.57 24.39 5.76
CA GLY A 386 22.63 23.81 6.72
C GLY A 386 21.45 23.08 6.08
N LEU A 387 20.52 22.62 6.93
CA LEU A 387 19.31 21.91 6.49
C LEU A 387 18.38 22.85 5.72
N VAL A 388 17.61 22.26 4.80
CA VAL A 388 16.59 22.98 4.03
C VAL A 388 15.25 22.27 4.06
N ALA A 389 14.18 23.06 4.04
CA ALA A 389 12.81 22.59 3.84
C ALA A 389 12.37 22.67 2.37
N ASP A 390 13.18 23.27 1.50
CA ASP A 390 12.84 23.51 0.10
C ASP A 390 12.51 22.23 -0.65
N VAL A 391 11.49 22.33 -1.50
CA VAL A 391 11.06 21.25 -2.39
C VAL A 391 11.19 21.70 -3.83
N GLU A 392 11.88 20.90 -4.63
CA GLU A 392 12.02 21.13 -6.06
C GLU A 392 11.26 20.06 -6.85
N ARG A 393 10.55 20.46 -7.90
CA ARG A 393 9.79 19.60 -8.79
C ARG A 393 10.33 19.69 -10.22
N LEU A 394 10.41 18.55 -10.90
CA LEU A 394 10.74 18.46 -12.32
C LEU A 394 9.78 17.50 -13.03
N VAL A 395 9.10 17.97 -14.07
CA VAL A 395 8.38 17.08 -14.98
C VAL A 395 9.38 16.55 -16.02
N LEU A 396 9.63 15.25 -16.01
CA LEU A 396 10.59 14.66 -16.95
C LEU A 396 10.12 14.85 -18.41
N GLY A 397 11.01 15.38 -19.24
CA GLY A 397 10.72 15.69 -20.64
C GLY A 397 10.10 17.08 -20.88
N SER A 398 9.83 17.88 -19.84
CA SER A 398 9.42 19.28 -19.99
C SER A 398 10.62 20.19 -20.30
N GLU A 399 10.36 21.27 -21.04
CA GLU A 399 11.35 22.34 -21.31
C GLU A 399 11.47 23.33 -20.14
N GLU A 400 10.50 23.36 -19.22
CA GLU A 400 10.40 24.37 -18.15
C GLU A 400 11.44 24.19 -17.02
N GLY A 401 12.17 23.07 -17.01
CA GLY A 401 13.21 22.79 -16.01
C GLY A 401 12.66 22.56 -14.60
N TRP A 402 13.50 22.76 -13.59
CA TRP A 402 13.12 22.64 -12.19
C TRP A 402 12.31 23.86 -11.73
N GLU A 403 11.27 23.61 -10.94
CA GLU A 403 10.50 24.62 -10.24
C GLU A 403 10.51 24.37 -8.73
N GLY A 404 10.48 25.46 -7.94
CA GLY A 404 10.26 25.37 -6.50
C GLY A 404 8.77 25.28 -6.20
N VAL A 405 8.38 24.37 -5.31
CA VAL A 405 7.02 24.27 -4.76
C VAL A 405 7.04 24.60 -3.26
N SER A 406 5.89 24.57 -2.59
CA SER A 406 5.80 24.91 -1.18
C SER A 406 6.77 24.08 -0.33
N PRO A 407 7.52 24.71 0.59
CA PRO A 407 8.50 24.02 1.42
C PRO A 407 7.83 23.15 2.48
N MET A 408 8.55 22.13 2.94
CA MET A 408 8.11 21.27 4.05
C MET A 408 7.87 22.08 5.33
N VAL A 409 7.00 21.59 6.22
CA VAL A 409 6.72 22.23 7.52
C VAL A 409 7.98 22.29 8.40
N ARG A 410 8.82 21.26 8.33
CA ARG A 410 10.07 21.13 9.06
C ARG A 410 11.17 20.67 8.10
N ALA A 411 12.29 21.40 8.07
CA ALA A 411 13.51 20.98 7.39
C ALA A 411 14.05 19.71 8.09
N VAL A 412 14.27 18.66 7.30
CA VAL A 412 14.82 17.40 7.79
C VAL A 412 15.80 16.80 6.78
N GLU A 413 16.82 16.13 7.28
CA GLU A 413 17.67 15.22 6.51
C GLU A 413 17.48 13.76 6.95
N ARG A 414 17.87 12.80 6.09
CA ARG A 414 17.85 11.36 6.41
C ARG A 414 16.47 10.87 6.87
N ALA A 415 15.43 11.52 6.36
CA ALA A 415 14.03 11.13 6.53
C ALA A 415 13.69 9.97 5.58
N ALA A 416 12.53 9.36 5.80
CA ALA A 416 11.95 8.44 4.83
C ALA A 416 10.87 9.15 4.01
N ALA A 417 10.70 8.78 2.74
CA ALA A 417 9.65 9.31 1.90
C ALA A 417 8.88 8.21 1.17
N ALA A 418 7.57 8.38 1.06
CA ALA A 418 6.67 7.49 0.33
C ALA A 418 5.54 8.29 -0.34
N ALA A 419 5.04 7.78 -1.46
CA ALA A 419 3.88 8.35 -2.14
C ALA A 419 2.66 7.48 -1.84
N LEU A 420 1.54 8.12 -1.48
CA LEU A 420 0.27 7.44 -1.25
C LEU A 420 -0.85 8.26 -1.89
N GLY A 421 -1.50 7.67 -2.90
CA GLY A 421 -2.49 8.38 -3.72
C GLY A 421 -1.86 9.55 -4.47
N LEU A 422 -2.41 10.75 -4.29
CA LEU A 422 -1.91 12.00 -4.87
C LEU A 422 -1.11 12.84 -3.86
N CYS A 423 -0.64 12.22 -2.79
CA CYS A 423 0.09 12.87 -1.71
C CYS A 423 1.50 12.27 -1.59
N ILE A 424 2.44 13.12 -1.17
CA ILE A 424 3.80 12.72 -0.82
C ILE A 424 3.95 12.84 0.69
N TYR A 425 4.57 11.86 1.32
CA TYR A 425 4.79 11.83 2.76
C TYR A 425 6.28 11.81 3.06
N VAL A 426 6.71 12.66 3.99
CA VAL A 426 8.06 12.67 4.57
C VAL A 426 7.94 12.34 6.04
N ALA A 427 8.49 11.20 6.43
CA ALA A 427 8.39 10.64 7.76
C ALA A 427 9.70 10.81 8.52
N CYS A 428 9.61 11.48 9.67
CA CYS A 428 10.70 11.67 10.62
C CYS A 428 11.95 12.34 10.00
N GLY A 429 13.16 11.93 10.41
CA GLY A 429 14.43 12.53 10.01
C GLY A 429 15.11 13.31 11.13
N LEU A 430 16.31 13.83 10.84
CA LEU A 430 17.03 14.74 11.74
C LEU A 430 16.66 16.18 11.43
N ASP A 431 16.32 16.96 12.45
CA ASP A 431 16.07 18.39 12.34
C ASP A 431 17.36 19.23 12.49
N GLU A 432 17.20 20.55 12.43
CA GLU A 432 18.31 21.51 12.55
C GLU A 432 19.05 21.44 13.89
N ASN A 433 18.42 20.89 14.93
CA ASN A 433 19.03 20.70 16.24
C ASN A 433 19.77 19.35 16.34
N GLY A 434 19.70 18.52 15.30
CA GLY A 434 20.18 17.14 15.32
C GLY A 434 19.28 16.20 16.14
N GLU A 435 18.04 16.60 16.41
CA GLU A 435 17.05 15.78 17.10
C GLU A 435 16.20 15.00 16.10
N ALA A 436 15.74 13.81 16.50
CA ALA A 436 14.85 13.02 15.66
C ALA A 436 13.44 13.65 15.65
N PHE A 437 13.08 14.27 14.54
CA PHE A 437 11.74 14.80 14.35
C PHE A 437 10.74 13.64 14.22
N GLY A 438 9.62 13.71 14.94
CA GLY A 438 8.60 12.65 14.92
C GLY A 438 7.50 12.85 13.89
N GLY A 439 7.41 14.02 13.26
CA GLY A 439 6.26 14.36 12.41
C GLY A 439 6.22 13.59 11.11
N ILE A 440 5.01 13.23 10.69
CA ILE A 440 4.71 12.74 9.35
C ILE A 440 4.16 13.92 8.55
N GLN A 441 5.01 14.48 7.69
CA GLN A 441 4.68 15.64 6.88
C GLN A 441 4.05 15.16 5.57
N ARG A 442 2.88 15.68 5.22
CA ARG A 442 2.18 15.34 3.99
C ARG A 442 2.12 16.56 3.08
N TYR A 443 2.47 16.35 1.83
CA TYR A 443 2.29 17.29 0.74
C TYR A 443 1.09 16.88 -0.10
N VAL A 444 0.12 17.78 -0.21
CA VAL A 444 -1.03 17.61 -1.09
C VAL A 444 -0.75 18.35 -2.39
N VAL A 445 -0.43 17.59 -3.43
CA VAL A 445 0.17 18.10 -4.67
C VAL A 445 -0.73 19.08 -5.41
N LYS A 446 -2.05 18.87 -5.36
CA LYS A 446 -3.03 19.70 -6.07
C LYS A 446 -3.17 21.08 -5.43
N GLU A 447 -3.07 21.15 -4.11
CA GLU A 447 -3.19 22.37 -3.32
C GLU A 447 -1.86 23.09 -3.12
N ASP A 448 -0.73 22.44 -3.46
CA ASP A 448 0.63 22.91 -3.17
C ASP A 448 0.77 23.30 -1.68
N GLN A 449 0.40 22.38 -0.79
CA GLN A 449 0.38 22.64 0.65
C GLN A 449 0.94 21.46 1.44
N TRP A 450 1.61 21.80 2.54
CA TRP A 450 2.13 20.86 3.52
C TRP A 450 1.36 20.95 4.84
N ASP A 451 1.12 19.79 5.45
CA ASP A 451 0.67 19.67 6.83
C ASP A 451 1.42 18.54 7.56
N VAL A 452 1.20 18.44 8.88
CA VAL A 452 1.68 17.33 9.70
C VAL A 452 0.47 16.50 10.12
N VAL A 453 0.37 15.29 9.59
CA VAL A 453 -0.83 14.44 9.77
C VAL A 453 -0.79 13.58 11.02
N SER A 454 0.40 13.28 11.53
CA SER A 454 0.60 12.45 12.72
C SER A 454 2.03 12.57 13.24
N TYR A 455 2.31 11.94 14.37
CA TYR A 455 3.64 11.81 14.94
C TYR A 455 3.96 10.34 15.20
N SER A 456 5.10 9.89 14.70
CA SER A 456 5.59 8.53 14.93
C SER A 456 5.75 8.27 16.44
N PRO A 457 5.26 7.13 16.95
CA PRO A 457 5.50 6.72 18.34
C PRO A 457 7.00 6.41 18.60
N PHE A 458 7.78 6.19 17.54
CA PHE A 458 9.22 5.95 17.62
C PHE A 458 9.98 6.84 16.61
N PRO A 459 10.16 8.15 16.90
CA PRO A 459 10.87 9.07 16.03
C PRO A 459 12.32 8.64 15.77
N ARG A 460 12.73 8.59 14.49
CA ARG A 460 14.06 8.13 14.05
C ARG A 460 14.49 8.80 12.73
N TYR A 461 15.73 8.55 12.34
CA TYR A 461 16.32 8.91 11.05
C TYR A 461 16.97 7.66 10.44
N ASP A 462 17.43 7.75 9.19
CA ASP A 462 17.83 6.59 8.36
C ASP A 462 16.72 5.54 8.26
N LEU A 463 15.47 6.02 8.24
CA LEU A 463 14.31 5.19 7.95
C LEU A 463 14.17 5.00 6.45
N VAL A 464 13.49 3.93 6.07
CA VAL A 464 13.00 3.74 4.70
C VAL A 464 11.48 3.56 4.75
N ALA A 465 10.77 4.10 3.75
CA ALA A 465 9.32 4.08 3.67
C ALA A 465 8.82 3.53 2.33
N THR A 466 7.72 2.78 2.37
CA THR A 466 7.00 2.38 1.17
C THR A 466 5.49 2.39 1.44
N GLU A 467 4.69 2.39 0.38
CA GLU A 467 3.24 2.29 0.45
C GLU A 467 2.80 0.88 0.06
N LEU A 468 1.84 0.33 0.80
CA LEU A 468 1.13 -0.89 0.41
C LEU A 468 -0.30 -0.84 0.95
N ASN A 469 -1.27 -1.07 0.06
CA ASN A 469 -2.70 -1.14 0.38
C ASN A 469 -3.23 0.05 1.20
N GLY A 470 -2.85 1.26 0.80
CA GLY A 470 -3.36 2.49 1.40
C GLY A 470 -2.72 2.87 2.73
N ALA A 471 -1.69 2.14 3.17
CA ALA A 471 -0.96 2.40 4.39
C ALA A 471 0.53 2.65 4.12
N LEU A 472 1.14 3.47 4.97
CA LEU A 472 2.57 3.73 4.93
C LEU A 472 3.29 2.74 5.84
N TYR A 473 4.33 2.11 5.33
CA TYR A 473 5.19 1.19 6.06
C TYR A 473 6.55 1.85 6.26
N LEU A 474 6.98 1.96 7.51
CA LEU A 474 8.25 2.55 7.93
C LEU A 474 9.13 1.46 8.53
N PHE A 475 10.36 1.36 8.03
CA PHE A 475 11.35 0.39 8.48
C PHE A 475 12.64 1.08 8.91
N GLY A 476 13.20 0.64 10.03
CA GLY A 476 14.45 1.15 10.59
C GLY A 476 14.39 1.19 12.11
N GLY A 477 15.05 0.23 12.76
CA GLY A 477 14.95 0.05 14.20
C GLY A 477 13.63 -0.60 14.61
N GLN A 478 12.51 0.10 14.54
CA GLN A 478 11.16 -0.45 14.72
C GLN A 478 10.42 -0.44 13.39
N SER A 479 9.71 -1.52 13.09
CA SER A 479 8.86 -1.60 11.89
C SER A 479 7.44 -1.19 12.23
N LEU A 480 6.91 -0.22 11.48
CA LEU A 480 5.63 0.42 11.76
C LEU A 480 4.76 0.46 10.50
N ARG A 481 3.47 0.25 10.68
CA ARG A 481 2.44 0.52 9.68
C ARG A 481 1.57 1.68 10.17
N PHE A 482 1.33 2.65 9.30
CA PHE A 482 0.53 3.84 9.59
C PHE A 482 -0.65 3.95 8.62
N ASP A 483 -1.87 3.86 9.17
CA ASP A 483 -3.12 4.14 8.46
C ASP A 483 -3.43 5.63 8.51
N VAL A 484 -3.14 6.36 7.43
CA VAL A 484 -3.31 7.81 7.39
C VAL A 484 -4.77 8.25 7.62
N GLU A 485 -5.73 7.48 7.11
CA GLU A 485 -7.16 7.83 7.20
C GLU A 485 -7.73 7.71 8.63
N THR A 486 -7.18 6.80 9.44
CA THR A 486 -7.64 6.56 10.81
C THR A 486 -6.71 7.11 11.89
N ASP A 487 -5.52 7.58 11.50
CA ASP A 487 -4.43 7.96 12.41
C ASP A 487 -4.04 6.81 13.36
N GLU A 488 -4.02 5.58 12.83
CA GLU A 488 -3.67 4.37 13.59
C GLU A 488 -2.26 3.89 13.25
N TRP A 489 -1.48 3.66 14.31
CA TRP A 489 -0.15 3.08 14.24
C TRP A 489 -0.19 1.62 14.68
N THR A 490 0.39 0.73 13.88
CA THR A 490 0.55 -0.69 14.21
C THR A 490 2.04 -1.04 14.19
N VAL A 491 2.51 -1.69 15.26
CA VAL A 491 3.87 -2.22 15.31
C VAL A 491 3.89 -3.58 14.62
N LEU A 492 4.84 -3.79 13.70
CA LEU A 492 5.03 -5.08 13.03
C LEU A 492 6.01 -5.91 13.87
N GLU A 493 5.48 -6.92 14.56
CA GLU A 493 6.25 -7.81 15.45
C GLU A 493 6.86 -8.98 14.68
N GLU A 494 7.90 -8.69 13.89
CA GLU A 494 8.62 -9.68 13.09
C GLU A 494 10.11 -9.70 13.46
N GLU A 495 10.62 -10.84 13.93
CA GLU A 495 12.04 -10.97 14.33
C GLU A 495 13.00 -10.65 13.18
N SER A 496 12.60 -10.95 11.94
CA SER A 496 13.38 -10.67 10.75
C SER A 496 13.50 -9.17 10.44
N LEU A 497 12.66 -8.33 11.05
CA LEU A 497 12.62 -6.88 10.87
C LEU A 497 13.10 -6.12 12.11
N ASP A 498 12.98 -6.74 13.29
CA ASP A 498 13.28 -6.07 14.55
C ASP A 498 14.74 -5.60 14.62
N ARG A 499 14.91 -4.33 14.98
CA ARG A 499 16.21 -3.66 15.20
C ARG A 499 17.16 -3.72 14.01
N LYS A 500 16.66 -3.97 12.80
CA LYS A 500 17.45 -3.89 11.57
C LYS A 500 17.35 -2.50 10.96
N PHE A 501 18.45 -2.07 10.35
CA PHE A 501 18.49 -0.90 9.49
C PHE A 501 18.52 -1.38 8.04
N PHE A 502 17.72 -0.72 7.21
CA PHE A 502 17.60 -1.02 5.80
C PHE A 502 18.16 0.16 5.01
N CYS A 503 18.80 -0.15 3.90
CA CYS A 503 19.41 0.83 3.00
C CYS A 503 18.44 1.23 1.86
N GLY A 504 17.33 0.50 1.74
CA GLY A 504 16.25 0.81 0.81
C GLY A 504 15.06 -0.12 1.05
N CYS A 505 13.87 0.37 0.72
CA CYS A 505 12.68 -0.44 0.65
C CYS A 505 11.84 -0.02 -0.54
N THR A 506 11.04 -0.94 -1.05
CA THR A 506 10.05 -0.61 -2.08
C THR A 506 9.02 -1.72 -2.19
N THR A 507 7.83 -1.36 -2.66
CA THR A 507 6.75 -2.31 -2.92
C THR A 507 6.79 -2.73 -4.38
N VAL A 508 6.72 -4.04 -4.64
CA VAL A 508 6.59 -4.61 -5.97
C VAL A 508 5.47 -5.64 -5.95
N SER A 509 4.53 -5.53 -6.89
CA SER A 509 3.49 -6.54 -7.08
C SER A 509 2.72 -6.94 -5.81
N GLY A 510 2.49 -6.00 -4.88
CA GLY A 510 1.76 -6.24 -3.64
C GLY A 510 2.60 -6.79 -2.47
N GLN A 511 3.92 -6.89 -2.64
CA GLN A 511 4.86 -7.35 -1.61
C GLN A 511 5.96 -6.31 -1.40
N MET A 512 6.53 -6.24 -0.20
CA MET A 512 7.58 -5.27 0.12
C MET A 512 8.95 -5.93 0.10
N TYR A 513 9.90 -5.32 -0.60
CA TYR A 513 11.28 -5.77 -0.67
C TYR A 513 12.16 -4.79 0.11
N LEU A 514 12.82 -5.29 1.14
CA LEU A 514 13.72 -4.52 1.99
C LEU A 514 15.15 -4.97 1.72
N VAL A 515 16.04 -4.03 1.40
CA VAL A 515 17.46 -4.33 1.20
C VAL A 515 18.28 -3.77 2.36
N SER A 516 19.21 -4.57 2.86
CA SER A 516 20.06 -4.24 3.99
C SER A 516 21.48 -4.77 3.80
N GLU A 517 22.36 -4.38 4.74
CA GLU A 517 23.73 -4.84 4.78
C GLU A 517 23.96 -5.68 6.04
N ARG A 518 24.40 -6.93 5.85
CA ARG A 518 24.83 -7.79 6.96
C ARG A 518 26.31 -7.60 7.21
N LYS A 519 26.66 -7.24 8.45
CA LYS A 519 28.05 -7.15 8.89
C LYS A 519 28.46 -8.47 9.54
N SER A 520 29.37 -9.18 8.88
CA SER A 520 30.15 -10.27 9.46
C SER A 520 31.63 -9.88 9.44
N THR A 521 32.52 -10.71 8.89
CA THR A 521 33.93 -10.36 8.62
C THR A 521 34.08 -9.36 7.47
N ARG A 522 33.15 -9.39 6.52
CA ARG A 522 32.93 -8.40 5.46
C ARG A 522 31.45 -8.06 5.42
N ALA A 523 31.12 -6.85 4.95
CA ALA A 523 29.74 -6.48 4.69
C ALA A 523 29.27 -7.16 3.40
N PHE A 524 28.05 -7.70 3.41
CA PHE A 524 27.41 -8.27 2.23
C PHE A 524 25.94 -7.84 2.16
N PRO A 525 25.38 -7.71 0.94
CA PRO A 525 23.99 -7.31 0.78
C PRO A 525 23.06 -8.44 1.25
N ASN A 526 21.87 -8.06 1.71
CA ASN A 526 20.80 -8.96 2.10
C ASN A 526 19.44 -8.37 1.67
N MET A 527 18.48 -9.23 1.37
CA MET A 527 17.12 -8.82 0.99
C MET A 527 16.10 -9.62 1.80
N VAL A 528 15.12 -8.91 2.34
CA VAL A 528 13.99 -9.47 3.07
C VAL A 528 12.73 -9.15 2.28
N LEU A 529 11.98 -10.18 1.95
CA LEU A 529 10.63 -10.07 1.40
C LEU A 529 9.65 -10.06 2.57
N VAL A 530 8.89 -8.98 2.67
CA VAL A 530 7.80 -8.82 3.64
C VAL A 530 6.49 -8.84 2.88
N ASP A 531 5.64 -9.76 3.29
CA ASP A 531 4.32 -9.92 2.72
C ASP A 531 3.31 -9.97 3.87
N PRO A 532 2.52 -8.91 4.08
CA PRO A 532 1.66 -8.80 5.25
C PRO A 532 0.46 -9.77 5.21
N TYR A 533 0.26 -10.50 4.11
CA TYR A 533 -0.87 -11.41 3.93
C TYR A 533 -0.51 -12.87 4.21
N ILE A 534 0.75 -13.13 4.58
CA ILE A 534 1.25 -14.43 5.02
C ILE A 534 2.01 -14.27 6.34
N ASP A 535 1.99 -15.29 7.18
CA ASP A 535 2.62 -15.26 8.52
C ASP A 535 4.17 -15.33 8.48
N THR A 536 4.81 -15.09 7.33
CA THR A 536 6.27 -15.25 7.22
C THR A 536 6.94 -14.15 6.40
N CYS A 537 7.95 -13.52 7.00
CA CYS A 537 8.97 -12.78 6.25
C CYS A 537 9.99 -13.77 5.67
N ILE A 538 10.33 -13.62 4.40
CA ILE A 538 11.23 -14.52 3.70
C ILE A 538 12.56 -13.81 3.48
N GLU A 539 13.64 -14.36 4.04
CA GLU A 539 14.99 -13.94 3.65
C GLU A 539 15.29 -14.53 2.27
N VAL A 540 15.60 -13.66 1.31
CA VAL A 540 15.95 -14.10 -0.04
C VAL A 540 17.43 -14.48 -0.01
N ASP A 541 17.69 -15.77 0.19
CA ASP A 541 19.03 -16.36 0.32
C ASP A 541 19.83 -16.38 -0.99
N ASP A 542 19.26 -15.90 -2.10
CA ASP A 542 19.99 -15.71 -3.33
C ASP A 542 21.07 -14.64 -3.15
N ALA A 543 22.31 -14.95 -3.54
CA ALA A 543 23.42 -14.01 -3.44
C ALA A 543 23.12 -12.76 -4.29
N ILE A 544 22.70 -11.68 -3.62
CA ILE A 544 22.46 -10.39 -4.26
C ILE A 544 23.79 -9.93 -4.87
N PRO A 545 23.86 -9.75 -6.20
CA PRO A 545 25.12 -9.45 -6.87
C PRO A 545 25.58 -8.00 -6.66
N CYS A 546 24.72 -7.15 -6.09
CA CYS A 546 24.99 -5.74 -5.89
C CYS A 546 26.10 -5.51 -4.84
N PRO A 547 27.17 -4.75 -5.16
CA PRO A 547 28.21 -4.44 -4.19
C PRO A 547 27.71 -3.49 -3.10
N VAL A 548 28.23 -3.67 -1.89
CA VAL A 548 28.01 -2.75 -0.77
C VAL A 548 29.00 -1.57 -0.81
N PRO A 549 28.66 -0.41 -0.22
CA PRO A 549 27.38 -0.07 0.41
C PRO A 549 26.23 0.05 -0.58
N LEU A 550 25.03 -0.33 -0.16
CA LEU A 550 23.79 -0.12 -0.90
C LEU A 550 23.38 1.36 -0.75
N ARG A 551 23.02 2.01 -1.85
CA ARG A 551 22.82 3.47 -1.92
C ARG A 551 21.40 3.88 -2.26
N GLY A 552 20.63 3.01 -2.89
CA GLY A 552 19.24 3.26 -3.21
C GLY A 552 18.56 2.04 -3.80
N CYS A 553 17.25 1.97 -3.59
CA CYS A 553 16.39 0.88 -4.00
C CYS A 553 15.07 1.48 -4.46
N VAL A 554 14.65 1.18 -5.70
CA VAL A 554 13.40 1.72 -6.26
C VAL A 554 12.66 0.66 -7.05
N THR A 555 11.34 0.66 -6.99
CA THR A 555 10.50 -0.11 -7.92
C THR A 555 10.19 0.74 -9.14
N MET A 556 10.26 0.11 -10.30
CA MET A 556 9.74 0.66 -11.53
C MET A 556 8.70 -0.27 -12.13
N ARG A 557 7.57 0.31 -12.53
CA ARG A 557 6.51 -0.39 -13.24
C ARG A 557 6.55 0.04 -14.70
N MET A 558 7.14 -0.79 -15.56
CA MET A 558 7.33 -0.41 -16.98
C MET A 558 5.99 -0.37 -17.73
N VAL A 559 5.60 0.82 -18.19
CA VAL A 559 4.38 1.05 -18.98
C VAL A 559 4.79 1.40 -20.41
N MET A 560 5.17 0.39 -21.20
CA MET A 560 5.31 0.54 -22.66
C MET A 560 3.96 0.58 -23.35
#